data_AF-A0A815E6B7-F1
#
_entry.id   AF-A0A815E6B7-F1
#
_cell.length_a   1.000
_cell.length_b   1.000
_cell.length_c   1.000
_cell.angle_alpha   90.00
_cell.angle_beta   90.00
_cell.angle_gamma   90.00
#
_symmetry.space_group_name_H-M   'P 1'
#
loop_
_entity.id
_entity.type
_entity.pdbx_description
1 polymer ?
#
loop_
_entity_poly.entity_id
_entity_poly.type
_entity_poly.pdbx_seq_one_letter_code
_entity_poly.pdbx_strand_id
1 'polypeptide(L)'
;RRFHAAQQWQELKSAVTTWGDEHPYTCLVYRLHNVDPDDAYSSVQYYKGAALLWHLEQNIVSSESKFDEFLRSYIIKFGGKILNTDDFIAYFQSYFPQAPPVDWQSWLYTPGMPPVTHDFSTQLEEQCRRLAAQQTSITKDQLDALNAKQVAYLLNLLLNKQSAITYDYVKQMDVDCDMSKYSNCEIRFRWYQLCIRVKYEKPLDDIFKFLEIIGRMKFVKPLYSEFKVSWTEMIPRVRIFFDEHKQFMNPITAKQIEARLNANN
;
A
#
# COMPACT_ATOMS: atom_id res chain seq x y z
N ARG A 1 1.40 -13.56 -11.52
CA ARG A 1 2.49 -12.59 -11.25
C ARG A 1 2.09 -11.15 -11.60
N ARG A 2 1.67 -10.86 -12.84
CA ARG A 2 1.31 -9.49 -13.30
C ARG A 2 0.20 -8.80 -12.49
N PHE A 3 -0.91 -9.48 -12.16
CA PHE A 3 -1.97 -8.90 -11.33
C PHE A 3 -1.46 -8.43 -9.95
N HIS A 4 -0.55 -9.20 -9.33
CA HIS A 4 0.08 -8.80 -8.07
C HIS A 4 0.99 -7.57 -8.25
N ALA A 5 1.76 -7.52 -9.33
CA ALA A 5 2.59 -6.36 -9.65
C ALA A 5 1.73 -5.11 -9.92
N ALA A 6 0.58 -5.24 -10.58
CA ALA A 6 -0.38 -4.16 -10.78
C ALA A 6 -0.92 -3.61 -9.46
N GLN A 7 -1.28 -4.49 -8.52
CA GLN A 7 -1.71 -4.09 -7.17
C GLN A 7 -0.58 -3.37 -6.43
N GLN A 8 0.62 -3.93 -6.41
CA GLN A 8 1.80 -3.34 -5.76
C GLN A 8 2.14 -1.96 -6.35
N TRP A 9 1.98 -1.78 -7.66
CA TRP A 9 2.17 -0.49 -8.32
C TRP A 9 1.17 0.56 -7.85
N GLN A 10 -0.10 0.19 -7.64
CA GLN A 10 -1.09 1.11 -7.06
C GLN A 10 -0.80 1.43 -5.59
N GLU A 11 -0.35 0.44 -4.82
CA GLU A 11 0.06 0.67 -3.43
C GLU A 11 1.32 1.55 -3.33
N LEU A 12 2.26 1.43 -4.28
CA LEU A 12 3.40 2.34 -4.42
C LEU A 12 2.95 3.77 -4.70
N LYS A 13 2.04 3.96 -5.68
CA LYS A 13 1.47 5.28 -5.99
C LYS A 13 0.84 5.93 -4.76
N SER A 14 -0.01 5.19 -4.05
CA SER A 14 -0.67 5.67 -2.83
C SER A 14 0.34 6.04 -1.74
N ALA A 15 1.38 5.23 -1.54
CA ALA A 15 2.43 5.52 -0.56
C ALA A 15 3.27 6.76 -0.94
N VAL A 16 3.62 6.91 -2.22
CA VAL A 16 4.34 8.09 -2.73
C VAL A 16 3.49 9.35 -2.59
N THR A 17 2.21 9.31 -2.97
CA THR A 17 1.29 10.45 -2.77
C THR A 17 1.14 10.82 -1.29
N THR A 18 1.10 9.83 -0.39
CA THR A 18 0.98 10.08 1.05
C THR A 18 2.20 10.80 1.62
N TRP A 19 3.41 10.50 1.13
CA TRP A 19 4.64 11.16 1.55
C TRP A 19 4.91 12.47 0.81
N GLY A 20 4.48 12.56 -0.45
CA GLY A 20 4.87 13.61 -1.40
C GLY A 20 5.96 13.12 -2.35
N ASP A 21 5.83 13.52 -3.63
CA ASP A 21 6.69 13.03 -4.73
C ASP A 21 8.17 13.38 -4.55
N GLU A 22 8.48 14.45 -3.81
CA GLU A 22 9.85 14.92 -3.57
C GLU A 22 10.39 14.45 -2.21
N HIS A 23 9.60 13.72 -1.41
CA HIS A 23 9.98 13.37 -0.05
C HIS A 23 11.12 12.35 -0.05
N PRO A 24 12.22 12.54 0.73
CA PRO A 24 13.38 11.64 0.72
C PRO A 24 13.08 10.15 1.04
N TYR A 25 12.03 9.87 1.81
CA TYR A 25 11.62 8.49 2.12
C TYR A 25 10.93 7.76 0.97
N THR A 26 10.72 8.44 -0.16
CA THR A 26 10.28 7.82 -1.42
C THR A 26 11.45 7.36 -2.29
N CYS A 27 12.70 7.62 -1.89
CA CYS A 27 13.89 6.98 -2.47
C CYS A 27 13.94 5.50 -2.08
N LEU A 28 14.45 4.64 -2.97
CA LEU A 28 14.62 3.22 -2.67
C LEU A 28 15.75 3.01 -1.65
N VAL A 29 16.85 3.73 -1.83
CA VAL A 29 17.94 3.87 -0.86
C VAL A 29 17.84 5.27 -0.26
N TYR A 30 17.44 5.33 1.01
CA TYR A 30 17.16 6.57 1.73
C TYR A 30 18.04 6.65 2.98
N ARG A 31 18.34 7.88 3.40
CA ARG A 31 19.24 8.15 4.53
C ARG A 31 18.45 8.24 5.82
N LEU A 32 18.90 7.51 6.84
CA LEU A 32 18.29 7.46 8.17
C LEU A 32 19.14 8.14 9.26
N HIS A 33 20.08 9.00 8.87
CA HIS A 33 20.91 9.70 9.85
C HIS A 33 20.05 10.63 10.72
N ASN A 34 20.08 10.42 12.04
CA ASN A 34 19.24 11.12 13.04
C ASN A 34 17.72 10.96 12.83
N VAL A 35 17.29 9.86 12.21
CA VAL A 35 15.88 9.52 11.99
C VAL A 35 15.57 8.21 12.69
N ASP A 36 14.46 8.17 13.44
CA ASP A 36 13.92 6.92 13.97
C ASP A 36 13.47 6.03 12.78
N PRO A 37 14.03 4.83 12.59
CA PRO A 37 13.67 3.96 11.46
C PRO A 37 12.17 3.66 11.38
N ASP A 38 11.47 3.65 12.51
CA ASP A 38 10.02 3.42 12.57
C ASP A 38 9.21 4.58 11.96
N ASP A 39 9.76 5.79 11.95
CA ASP A 39 9.13 6.97 11.35
C ASP A 39 9.32 7.00 9.83
N ALA A 40 10.42 6.46 9.32
CA ALA A 40 10.72 6.39 7.89
C ALA A 40 10.14 5.15 7.18
N TYR A 41 9.68 4.16 7.96
CA TYR A 41 9.12 2.93 7.41
C TYR A 41 7.91 3.21 6.50
N SER A 42 7.92 2.62 5.31
CA SER A 42 6.79 2.63 4.40
C SER A 42 6.79 1.42 3.47
N SER A 43 5.75 1.31 2.64
CA SER A 43 5.69 0.31 1.57
C SER A 43 6.49 0.70 0.32
N VAL A 44 7.05 1.92 0.25
CA VAL A 44 7.81 2.41 -0.91
C VAL A 44 8.96 1.47 -1.20
N GLN A 45 9.78 1.12 -0.22
CA GLN A 45 10.97 0.28 -0.38
C GLN A 45 10.61 -1.11 -0.93
N TYR A 46 9.50 -1.69 -0.46
CA TYR A 46 9.01 -2.99 -0.93
C TYR A 46 8.60 -2.93 -2.41
N TYR A 47 7.76 -1.97 -2.78
CA TYR A 47 7.16 -1.95 -4.11
C TYR A 47 8.07 -1.29 -5.15
N LYS A 48 8.85 -0.28 -4.78
CA LYS A 48 9.89 0.31 -5.63
C LYS A 48 11.03 -0.68 -5.88
N GLY A 49 11.43 -1.44 -4.87
CA GLY A 49 12.40 -2.54 -5.02
C GLY A 49 11.87 -3.67 -5.91
N ALA A 50 10.62 -4.10 -5.72
CA ALA A 50 10.00 -5.09 -6.59
C ALA A 50 9.89 -4.61 -8.05
N ALA A 51 9.57 -3.33 -8.27
CA ALA A 51 9.55 -2.71 -9.59
C ALA A 51 10.94 -2.68 -10.24
N LEU A 52 12.01 -2.38 -9.48
CA LEU A 52 13.38 -2.44 -9.98
C LEU A 52 13.73 -3.86 -10.42
N LEU A 53 13.49 -4.87 -9.58
CA LEU A 53 13.78 -6.26 -9.94
C LEU A 53 12.98 -6.71 -11.17
N TRP A 54 11.72 -6.27 -11.29
CA TRP A 54 10.91 -6.49 -12.49
C TRP A 54 11.53 -5.85 -13.74
N HIS A 55 12.01 -4.60 -13.63
CA HIS A 55 12.69 -3.90 -14.71
C HIS A 55 13.96 -4.63 -15.15
N LEU A 56 14.80 -5.05 -14.19
CA LEU A 56 16.03 -5.79 -14.47
C LEU A 56 15.72 -7.08 -15.23
N GLU A 57 14.71 -7.83 -14.80
CA GLU A 57 14.32 -9.06 -15.47
C GLU A 57 13.78 -8.82 -16.89
N GLN A 58 12.84 -7.90 -17.05
CA GLN A 58 12.04 -7.78 -18.27
C GLN A 58 12.72 -6.91 -19.34
N ASN A 59 13.56 -5.95 -18.95
CA ASN A 59 14.16 -4.97 -19.86
C ASN A 59 15.68 -5.07 -19.97
N ILE A 60 16.37 -5.51 -18.92
CA ILE A 60 17.84 -5.56 -18.90
C ILE A 60 18.33 -6.96 -19.25
N VAL A 61 17.82 -7.98 -18.58
CA VAL A 61 18.17 -9.39 -18.83
C VAL A 61 17.30 -10.00 -19.94
N SER A 62 16.04 -9.55 -20.04
CA SER A 62 15.05 -10.01 -21.03
C SER A 62 14.86 -11.53 -21.02
N SER A 63 15.00 -12.17 -19.85
CA SER A 63 14.87 -13.61 -19.68
C SER A 63 14.61 -13.96 -18.21
N GLU A 64 13.41 -14.49 -17.94
CA GLU A 64 13.01 -14.95 -16.60
C GLU A 64 13.91 -16.08 -16.10
N SER A 65 14.24 -17.06 -16.94
CA SER A 65 15.11 -18.18 -16.55
C SER A 65 16.52 -17.73 -16.16
N LYS A 66 17.14 -16.84 -16.93
CA LYS A 66 18.47 -16.29 -16.59
C LYS A 66 18.43 -15.44 -15.33
N PHE A 67 17.36 -14.68 -15.13
CA PHE A 67 17.19 -13.87 -13.93
C PHE A 67 16.98 -14.75 -12.68
N ASP A 68 16.20 -15.83 -12.79
CA ASP A 68 16.05 -16.83 -11.73
C ASP A 68 17.38 -17.50 -11.35
N GLU A 69 18.20 -17.85 -12.35
CA GLU A 69 19.56 -18.36 -12.12
C GLU A 69 20.44 -17.35 -11.38
N PHE A 70 20.39 -16.08 -11.77
CA PHE A 70 21.07 -15.00 -11.06
C PHE A 70 20.60 -14.88 -9.60
N LEU A 71 19.29 -14.90 -9.34
CA LEU A 71 18.74 -14.81 -7.98
C LEU A 71 19.21 -15.99 -7.11
N ARG A 72 19.21 -17.21 -7.65
CA ARG A 72 19.75 -18.39 -6.95
C ARG A 72 21.24 -18.22 -6.66
N SER A 73 22.02 -17.80 -7.65
CA SER A 73 23.46 -17.59 -7.51
C SER A 73 23.79 -16.50 -6.49
N TYR A 74 23.02 -15.40 -6.48
CA TYR A 74 23.12 -14.31 -5.50
C TYR A 74 22.92 -14.82 -4.06
N ILE A 75 21.83 -15.58 -3.82
CA ILE A 75 21.52 -16.14 -2.50
C ILE A 75 22.64 -17.11 -2.05
N ILE A 76 23.14 -17.96 -2.94
CA ILE A 76 24.23 -18.90 -2.63
C ILE A 76 25.53 -18.15 -2.30
N LYS A 77 25.91 -17.16 -3.11
CA LYS A 77 27.17 -16.41 -2.94
C LYS A 77 27.20 -15.60 -1.64
N PHE A 78 26.06 -15.05 -1.25
CA PHE A 78 25.95 -14.11 -0.14
C PHE A 78 25.24 -14.67 1.10
N GLY A 79 24.89 -15.96 1.10
CA GLY A 79 24.34 -16.64 2.28
C GLY A 79 25.21 -16.40 3.52
N GLY A 80 24.59 -15.87 4.57
CA GLY A 80 25.27 -15.56 5.85
C GLY A 80 26.12 -14.29 5.86
N LYS A 81 26.04 -13.43 4.84
CA LYS A 81 26.80 -12.16 4.76
C LYS A 81 25.89 -10.94 4.96
N ILE A 82 26.49 -9.84 5.41
CA ILE A 82 25.86 -8.50 5.45
C ILE A 82 26.30 -7.76 4.18
N LEU A 83 25.35 -7.17 3.47
CA LEU A 83 25.57 -6.48 2.21
C LEU A 83 25.02 -5.06 2.24
N ASN A 84 25.53 -4.25 1.32
CA ASN A 84 24.92 -2.99 0.93
C ASN A 84 24.42 -3.07 -0.53
N THR A 85 23.86 -1.97 -1.04
CA THR A 85 23.34 -1.90 -2.41
C THR A 85 24.44 -1.99 -3.47
N ASP A 86 25.64 -1.50 -3.19
CA ASP A 86 26.77 -1.55 -4.14
C ASP A 86 27.23 -3.00 -4.37
N ASP A 87 27.18 -3.86 -3.34
CA ASP A 87 27.46 -5.29 -3.47
C ASP A 87 26.50 -5.97 -4.46
N PHE A 88 25.21 -5.61 -4.40
CA PHE A 88 24.19 -6.10 -5.35
C PHE A 88 24.49 -5.62 -6.78
N ILE A 89 24.77 -4.33 -6.97
CA ILE A 89 25.05 -3.75 -8.29
C ILE A 89 26.29 -4.40 -8.90
N ALA A 90 27.39 -4.46 -8.15
CA ALA A 90 28.64 -5.05 -8.60
C ALA A 90 28.45 -6.51 -8.99
N TYR A 91 27.68 -7.27 -8.21
CA TYR A 91 27.40 -8.66 -8.56
C TYR A 91 26.51 -8.80 -9.79
N PHE A 92 25.44 -8.02 -9.91
CA PHE A 92 24.57 -8.02 -11.07
C PHE A 92 25.35 -7.72 -12.37
N GLN A 93 26.20 -6.68 -12.35
CA GLN A 93 27.05 -6.32 -13.49
C GLN A 93 28.07 -7.42 -13.83
N SER A 94 28.66 -8.06 -12.82
CA SER A 94 29.58 -9.18 -13.03
C SER A 94 28.90 -10.43 -13.61
N TYR A 95 27.64 -10.67 -13.23
CA TYR A 95 26.87 -11.83 -13.69
C TYR A 95 26.31 -11.62 -15.11
N PHE A 96 25.98 -10.39 -15.45
CA PHE A 96 25.48 -9.99 -16.77
C PHE A 96 26.37 -8.92 -17.43
N PRO A 97 27.63 -9.26 -17.80
CA PRO A 97 28.58 -8.26 -18.32
C PRO A 97 28.18 -7.67 -19.69
N GLN A 98 27.25 -8.31 -20.39
CA GLN A 98 26.74 -7.89 -21.70
C GLN A 98 25.36 -7.23 -21.62
N ALA A 99 24.81 -7.04 -20.41
CA ALA A 99 23.55 -6.35 -20.25
C ALA A 99 23.67 -4.86 -20.61
N PRO A 100 22.60 -4.22 -21.11
CA PRO A 100 22.59 -2.79 -21.31
C PRO A 100 22.79 -2.05 -19.98
N PRO A 101 23.31 -0.81 -20.01
CA PRO A 101 23.51 -0.02 -18.81
C PRO A 101 22.17 0.26 -18.10
N VAL A 102 22.20 0.19 -16.77
CA VAL A 102 21.05 0.50 -15.90
C VAL A 102 21.29 1.87 -15.28
N ASP A 103 20.26 2.73 -15.28
CA ASP A 103 20.29 4.00 -14.57
C ASP A 103 20.08 3.81 -13.06
N TRP A 104 21.11 3.31 -12.37
CA TRP A 104 21.08 3.06 -10.94
C TRP A 104 20.79 4.33 -10.12
N GLN A 105 21.24 5.49 -10.58
CA GLN A 105 21.05 6.75 -9.85
C GLN A 105 19.57 7.11 -9.75
N SER A 106 18.84 7.06 -10.87
CA SER A 106 17.41 7.35 -10.89
C SER A 106 16.60 6.31 -10.11
N TRP A 107 16.95 5.02 -10.23
CA TRP A 107 16.23 3.96 -9.53
C TRP A 107 16.42 3.99 -8.00
N LEU A 108 17.64 4.25 -7.53
CA LEU A 108 17.99 4.10 -6.13
C LEU A 108 17.76 5.37 -5.32
N TYR A 109 18.13 6.53 -5.86
CA TYR A 109 18.31 7.76 -5.09
C TYR A 109 17.36 8.89 -5.46
N THR A 110 16.57 8.75 -6.53
CA THR A 110 15.58 9.77 -6.91
C THR A 110 14.25 9.51 -6.19
N PRO A 111 13.65 10.54 -5.56
CA PRO A 111 12.35 10.43 -4.91
C PRO A 111 11.22 10.22 -5.94
N GLY A 112 10.03 9.88 -5.45
CA GLY A 112 8.83 9.70 -6.25
C GLY A 112 8.70 8.31 -6.87
N MET A 113 7.90 8.23 -7.94
CA MET A 113 7.68 7.00 -8.70
C MET A 113 8.96 6.57 -9.45
N PRO A 114 9.13 5.27 -9.76
CA PRO A 114 10.24 4.79 -10.57
C PRO A 114 10.37 5.50 -11.92
N PRO A 115 11.60 5.62 -12.47
CA PRO A 115 11.84 6.32 -13.74
C PRO A 115 11.22 5.60 -14.95
N VAL A 116 10.95 4.29 -14.82
CA VAL A 116 10.32 3.48 -15.85
C VAL A 116 8.98 2.99 -15.35
N THR A 117 7.92 3.27 -16.11
CA THR A 117 6.60 2.70 -15.87
C THR A 117 6.45 1.41 -16.68
N HIS A 118 6.02 0.35 -16.01
CA HIS A 118 5.67 -0.90 -16.67
C HIS A 118 4.16 -1.02 -16.82
N ASP A 119 3.73 -1.60 -17.95
CA ASP A 119 2.34 -2.02 -18.09
C ASP A 119 2.13 -3.35 -17.37
N PHE A 120 1.45 -3.29 -16.24
CA PHE A 120 1.05 -4.46 -15.47
C PHE A 120 -0.38 -4.92 -15.77
N SER A 121 -1.03 -4.33 -16.78
CA SER A 121 -2.44 -4.54 -17.08
C SER A 121 -2.78 -6.01 -17.27
N THR A 122 -3.86 -6.44 -16.62
CA THR A 122 -4.41 -7.79 -16.77
C THR A 122 -5.91 -7.74 -16.99
N GLN A 123 -6.50 -8.78 -17.59
CA GLN A 123 -7.96 -8.88 -17.74
C GLN A 123 -8.69 -8.83 -16.37
N LEU A 124 -8.10 -9.42 -15.33
CA LEU A 124 -8.63 -9.39 -13.96
C LEU A 124 -8.68 -7.97 -13.38
N GLU A 125 -7.68 -7.16 -13.71
CA GLU A 125 -7.59 -5.75 -13.33
C GLU A 125 -8.62 -4.92 -14.10
N GLU A 126 -8.77 -5.16 -15.41
CA GLU A 126 -9.70 -4.43 -16.27
C GLU A 126 -11.15 -4.60 -15.80
N GLN A 127 -11.53 -5.80 -15.34
CA GLN A 127 -12.84 -6.01 -14.70
C GLN A 127 -13.02 -5.09 -13.48
N CYS A 128 -12.03 -5.00 -12.60
CA CYS A 128 -12.09 -4.14 -11.40
C CYS A 128 -12.09 -2.65 -11.75
N ARG A 129 -11.31 -2.24 -12.76
CA ARG A 129 -11.26 -0.86 -13.25
C ARG A 129 -12.59 -0.41 -13.83
N ARG A 130 -13.23 -1.26 -14.65
CA ARG A 130 -14.57 -0.99 -15.19
C ARG A 130 -15.61 -0.82 -14.08
N LEU A 131 -15.60 -1.71 -13.08
CA LEU A 131 -16.48 -1.59 -11.91
C LEU A 131 -16.20 -0.31 -11.10
N ALA A 132 -14.94 0.05 -10.87
CA ALA A 132 -14.58 1.28 -10.15
C ALA A 132 -14.97 2.56 -10.92
N ALA A 133 -14.95 2.51 -12.26
CA ALA A 133 -15.27 3.65 -13.12
C ALA A 133 -16.79 3.91 -13.22
N GLN A 134 -17.62 2.92 -12.90
CA GLN A 134 -19.08 3.07 -13.00
C GLN A 134 -19.61 4.14 -12.02
N GLN A 135 -20.72 4.79 -12.38
CA GLN A 135 -21.33 5.86 -11.58
C GLN A 135 -22.30 5.30 -10.52
N THR A 136 -22.88 4.14 -10.78
CA THR A 136 -23.79 3.44 -9.87
C THR A 136 -23.02 2.62 -8.84
N SER A 137 -23.66 2.33 -7.70
CA SER A 137 -23.07 1.43 -6.70
C SER A 137 -22.75 0.05 -7.28
N ILE A 138 -21.75 -0.63 -6.72
CA ILE A 138 -21.47 -2.03 -7.02
C ILE A 138 -22.63 -2.90 -6.52
N THR A 139 -23.12 -3.81 -7.36
CA THR A 139 -24.18 -4.76 -6.99
C THR A 139 -23.60 -6.05 -6.40
N LYS A 140 -24.43 -6.83 -5.70
CA LYS A 140 -24.03 -8.11 -5.12
C LYS A 140 -23.47 -9.08 -6.16
N ASP A 141 -24.14 -9.23 -7.30
CA ASP A 141 -23.71 -10.13 -8.38
C ASP A 141 -22.36 -9.71 -8.98
N GLN A 142 -22.13 -8.40 -9.14
CA GLN A 142 -20.85 -7.88 -9.61
C GLN A 142 -19.73 -8.19 -8.62
N LEU A 143 -20.00 -8.09 -7.31
CA LEU A 143 -19.03 -8.35 -6.27
C LEU A 143 -18.74 -9.85 -6.11
N ASP A 144 -19.76 -10.70 -6.18
CA ASP A 144 -19.64 -12.15 -6.05
C ASP A 144 -18.92 -12.79 -7.25
N ALA A 145 -18.89 -12.11 -8.39
CA ALA A 145 -18.05 -12.47 -9.53
C ALA A 145 -16.55 -12.20 -9.31
N LEU A 146 -16.16 -11.57 -8.20
CA LEU A 146 -14.78 -11.25 -7.87
C LEU A 146 -14.27 -12.14 -6.74
N ASN A 147 -13.02 -12.60 -6.84
CA ASN A 147 -12.34 -13.21 -5.70
C ASN A 147 -11.90 -12.15 -4.67
N ALA A 148 -11.54 -12.58 -3.47
CA ALA A 148 -11.16 -11.68 -2.37
C ALA A 148 -10.02 -10.68 -2.73
N LYS A 149 -9.06 -11.07 -3.58
CA LYS A 149 -7.98 -10.17 -4.03
C LYS A 149 -8.52 -9.10 -4.98
N GLN A 150 -9.41 -9.46 -5.89
CA GLN A 150 -10.07 -8.52 -6.79
C GLN A 150 -10.98 -7.55 -6.02
N VAL A 151 -11.70 -8.02 -5.00
CA VAL A 151 -12.50 -7.15 -4.11
C VAL A 151 -11.61 -6.14 -3.40
N ALA A 152 -10.50 -6.59 -2.79
CA ALA A 152 -9.55 -5.69 -2.14
C ALA A 152 -8.96 -4.66 -3.12
N TYR A 153 -8.65 -5.08 -4.35
CA TYR A 153 -8.16 -4.20 -5.40
C TYR A 153 -9.22 -3.19 -5.88
N LEU A 154 -10.47 -3.62 -6.05
CA LEU A 154 -11.61 -2.74 -6.37
C LEU A 154 -11.79 -1.65 -5.30
N LEU A 155 -11.81 -2.01 -4.01
CA LEU A 155 -11.90 -1.04 -2.93
C LEU A 155 -10.71 -0.07 -2.91
N ASN A 156 -9.52 -0.54 -3.27
CA ASN A 156 -8.35 0.33 -3.40
C ASN A 156 -8.47 1.32 -4.56
N LEU A 157 -9.02 0.90 -5.71
CA LEU A 157 -9.33 1.80 -6.83
C LEU A 157 -10.37 2.85 -6.43
N LEU A 158 -11.39 2.45 -5.69
CA LEU A 158 -12.41 3.34 -5.15
C LEU A 158 -11.79 4.38 -4.19
N LEU A 159 -10.92 3.96 -3.27
CA LEU A 159 -10.18 4.87 -2.39
C LEU A 159 -9.29 5.87 -3.13
N ASN A 160 -8.76 5.51 -4.30
CA ASN A 160 -7.88 6.37 -5.09
C ASN A 160 -8.63 7.16 -6.18
N LYS A 161 -9.95 7.03 -6.27
CA LYS A 161 -10.76 7.71 -7.29
C LYS A 161 -10.77 9.22 -7.00
N GLN A 162 -10.38 10.03 -7.99
CA GLN A 162 -10.38 11.50 -7.86
C GLN A 162 -11.78 12.09 -7.75
N SER A 163 -12.78 11.48 -8.38
CA SER A 163 -14.18 11.86 -8.17
C SER A 163 -14.62 11.41 -6.78
N ALA A 164 -15.20 12.32 -5.99
CA ALA A 164 -15.67 12.01 -4.64
C ALA A 164 -16.65 10.83 -4.66
N ILE A 165 -16.27 9.72 -4.02
CA ILE A 165 -17.22 8.69 -3.63
C ILE A 165 -18.19 9.33 -2.64
N THR A 166 -19.49 9.17 -2.88
CA THR A 166 -20.53 9.80 -2.08
C THR A 166 -20.98 8.90 -0.94
N TYR A 167 -21.58 9.50 0.08
CA TYR A 167 -22.27 8.77 1.15
C TYR A 167 -23.29 7.77 0.59
N ASP A 168 -24.11 8.19 -0.37
CA ASP A 168 -25.14 7.34 -0.97
C ASP A 168 -24.56 6.14 -1.71
N TYR A 169 -23.42 6.31 -2.40
CA TYR A 169 -22.72 5.20 -3.05
C TYR A 169 -22.29 4.14 -2.03
N VAL A 170 -21.63 4.56 -0.94
CA VAL A 170 -21.16 3.64 0.11
C VAL A 170 -22.34 3.01 0.83
N LYS A 171 -23.38 3.79 1.17
CA LYS A 171 -24.59 3.27 1.81
C LYS A 171 -25.26 2.20 0.94
N GLN A 172 -25.43 2.45 -0.35
CA GLN A 172 -26.03 1.50 -1.29
C GLN A 172 -25.17 0.24 -1.41
N MET A 173 -23.85 0.39 -1.53
CA MET A 173 -22.92 -0.74 -1.59
C MET A 173 -22.98 -1.59 -0.32
N ASP A 174 -23.12 -0.98 0.87
CA ASP A 174 -23.27 -1.72 2.13
C ASP A 174 -24.57 -2.53 2.16
N VAL A 175 -25.68 -1.93 1.71
CA VAL A 175 -27.00 -2.56 1.68
C VAL A 175 -27.02 -3.73 0.70
N ASP A 176 -26.50 -3.53 -0.52
CA ASP A 176 -26.58 -4.54 -1.57
C ASP A 176 -25.55 -5.66 -1.37
N CYS A 177 -24.35 -5.32 -0.91
CA CYS A 177 -23.24 -6.26 -0.87
C CYS A 177 -22.93 -6.83 0.52
N ASP A 178 -23.59 -6.34 1.58
CA ASP A 178 -23.29 -6.69 2.97
C ASP A 178 -21.82 -6.42 3.35
N MET A 179 -21.24 -5.33 2.83
CA MET A 179 -19.81 -5.02 2.95
C MET A 179 -19.32 -4.99 4.40
N SER A 180 -20.13 -4.45 5.32
CA SER A 180 -19.78 -4.39 6.74
C SER A 180 -19.71 -5.76 7.43
N LYS A 181 -20.24 -6.83 6.83
CA LYS A 181 -20.18 -8.21 7.35
C LYS A 181 -18.95 -8.99 6.88
N TYR A 182 -18.12 -8.45 6.00
CA TYR A 182 -16.93 -9.16 5.50
C TYR A 182 -15.92 -9.45 6.62
N SER A 183 -15.48 -10.72 6.73
CA SER A 183 -14.50 -11.15 7.73
C SER A 183 -13.05 -10.95 7.30
N ASN A 184 -12.79 -10.84 5.99
CA ASN A 184 -11.44 -10.66 5.46
C ASN A 184 -10.88 -9.29 5.86
N CYS A 185 -9.80 -9.28 6.64
CA CYS A 185 -9.20 -8.04 7.15
C CYS A 185 -8.75 -7.08 6.04
N GLU A 186 -8.20 -7.58 4.92
CA GLU A 186 -7.74 -6.75 3.79
C GLU A 186 -8.88 -6.03 3.06
N ILE A 187 -10.08 -6.64 3.06
CA ILE A 187 -11.31 -6.04 2.51
C ILE A 187 -11.89 -5.08 3.54
N ARG A 188 -12.06 -5.56 4.77
CA ARG A 188 -12.69 -4.83 5.87
C ARG A 188 -12.00 -3.50 6.17
N PHE A 189 -10.67 -3.44 6.20
CA PHE A 189 -9.99 -2.16 6.46
C PHE A 189 -10.21 -1.15 5.32
N ARG A 190 -10.17 -1.58 4.05
CA ARG A 190 -10.38 -0.68 2.89
C ARG A 190 -11.82 -0.19 2.86
N TRP A 191 -12.75 -1.07 3.18
CA TRP A 191 -14.15 -0.72 3.35
C TRP A 191 -14.31 0.35 4.44
N TYR A 192 -13.69 0.17 5.61
CA TYR A 192 -13.75 1.13 6.69
C TYR A 192 -13.12 2.48 6.36
N GLN A 193 -12.03 2.51 5.60
CA GLN A 193 -11.51 3.78 5.08
C GLN A 193 -12.53 4.50 4.21
N LEU A 194 -13.25 3.79 3.32
CA LEU A 194 -14.32 4.39 2.53
C LEU A 194 -15.45 4.91 3.41
N CYS A 195 -15.90 4.13 4.40
CA CYS A 195 -16.95 4.56 5.33
C CYS A 195 -16.56 5.83 6.10
N ILE A 196 -15.33 5.88 6.63
CA ILE A 196 -14.83 7.06 7.35
C ILE A 196 -14.77 8.26 6.41
N ARG A 197 -14.25 8.07 5.19
CA ARG A 197 -14.10 9.14 4.20
C ARG A 197 -15.41 9.84 3.86
N VAL A 198 -16.50 9.08 3.79
CA VAL A 198 -17.84 9.60 3.50
C VAL A 198 -18.69 9.84 4.74
N LYS A 199 -18.12 9.71 5.95
CA LYS A 199 -18.82 9.86 7.24
C LYS A 199 -20.03 8.92 7.40
N TYR A 200 -19.90 7.67 6.96
CA TYR A 200 -20.93 6.64 7.11
C TYR A 200 -20.88 6.03 8.52
N GLU A 201 -21.89 6.35 9.33
CA GLU A 201 -21.93 6.03 10.77
C GLU A 201 -22.30 4.58 11.10
N LYS A 202 -23.06 3.89 10.25
CA LYS A 202 -23.58 2.55 10.56
C LYS A 202 -22.50 1.54 10.99
N PRO A 203 -21.33 1.42 10.33
CA PRO A 203 -20.28 0.50 10.75
C PRO A 203 -19.32 1.06 11.82
N LEU A 204 -19.59 2.23 12.42
CA LEU A 204 -18.64 2.93 13.28
C LEU A 204 -18.24 2.12 14.52
N ASP A 205 -19.19 1.45 15.17
CA ASP A 205 -18.88 0.59 16.32
C ASP A 205 -18.04 -0.63 15.90
N ASP A 206 -18.30 -1.18 14.72
CA ASP A 206 -17.48 -2.26 14.16
C ASP A 206 -16.07 -1.80 13.77
N ILE A 207 -15.90 -0.53 13.38
CA ILE A 207 -14.59 0.09 13.14
C ILE A 207 -13.81 0.19 14.44
N PHE A 208 -14.43 0.68 15.53
CA PHE A 208 -13.77 0.74 16.83
C PHE A 208 -13.40 -0.65 17.35
N LYS A 209 -14.32 -1.62 17.26
CA LYS A 209 -14.03 -3.02 17.61
C LYS A 209 -12.89 -3.60 16.76
N PHE A 210 -12.80 -3.24 15.48
CA PHE A 210 -11.69 -3.66 14.63
C PHE A 210 -10.35 -3.04 15.09
N LEU A 211 -10.34 -1.77 15.48
CA LEU A 211 -9.16 -1.09 16.03
C LEU A 211 -8.74 -1.62 17.40
N GLU A 212 -9.68 -2.17 18.17
CA GLU A 212 -9.43 -2.82 19.46
C GLU A 212 -8.70 -4.17 19.27
N ILE A 213 -9.18 -5.01 18.35
CA ILE A 213 -8.67 -6.39 18.18
C ILE A 213 -7.44 -6.47 17.26
N ILE A 214 -7.21 -5.47 16.40
CA ILE A 214 -6.12 -5.48 15.42
C ILE A 214 -5.03 -4.48 15.81
N GLY A 215 -3.83 -4.99 16.11
CA GLY A 215 -2.63 -4.18 16.36
C GLY A 215 -1.73 -3.94 15.15
N ARG A 216 -2.09 -4.44 13.95
CA ARG A 216 -1.22 -4.35 12.77
C ARG A 216 -1.22 -2.94 12.20
N MET A 217 -0.07 -2.25 12.26
CA MET A 217 0.09 -0.86 11.81
C MET A 217 -0.36 -0.61 10.36
N LYS A 218 -0.26 -1.61 9.47
CA LYS A 218 -0.82 -1.55 8.11
C LYS A 218 -2.30 -1.14 8.08
N PHE A 219 -3.09 -1.53 9.08
CA PHE A 219 -4.52 -1.26 9.14
C PHE A 219 -4.84 -0.11 10.10
N VAL A 220 -4.21 -0.10 11.28
CA VAL A 220 -4.48 0.86 12.35
C VAL A 220 -4.12 2.29 11.91
N LYS A 221 -2.89 2.49 11.41
CA LYS A 221 -2.38 3.82 11.06
C LYS A 221 -3.22 4.52 9.97
N PRO A 222 -3.60 3.86 8.86
CA PRO A 222 -4.48 4.49 7.87
C PRO A 222 -5.87 4.84 8.40
N LEU A 223 -6.49 3.99 9.22
CA LEU A 223 -7.84 4.27 9.75
C LEU A 223 -7.85 5.50 10.68
N TYR A 224 -6.89 5.60 11.61
CA TYR A 224 -6.76 6.81 12.44
C TYR A 224 -6.44 8.06 11.60
N SER A 225 -5.61 7.91 10.55
CA SER A 225 -5.32 9.01 9.62
C SER A 225 -6.57 9.47 8.88
N GLU A 226 -7.40 8.53 8.44
CA GLU A 226 -8.62 8.81 7.69
C GLU A 226 -9.64 9.59 8.56
N PHE A 227 -9.79 9.22 9.83
CA PHE A 227 -10.65 9.98 10.75
C PHE A 227 -10.20 11.44 10.85
N LYS A 228 -8.89 11.67 10.95
CA LYS A 228 -8.33 13.02 11.09
C LYS A 228 -8.52 13.87 9.84
N VAL A 229 -8.38 13.26 8.66
CA VAL A 229 -8.48 13.97 7.38
C VAL A 229 -9.93 14.20 6.97
N SER A 230 -10.79 13.18 7.11
CA SER A 230 -12.12 13.19 6.51
C SER A 230 -13.27 13.38 7.50
N TRP A 231 -13.05 13.10 8.79
CA TRP A 231 -14.12 13.11 9.80
C TRP A 231 -13.67 13.79 11.10
N THR A 232 -13.25 15.05 10.99
CA THR A 232 -12.72 15.84 12.10
C THR A 232 -13.66 15.91 13.31
N GLU A 233 -14.98 15.90 13.08
CA GLU A 233 -16.01 15.93 14.13
C GLU A 233 -15.98 14.69 15.03
N MET A 234 -15.45 13.57 14.53
CA MET A 234 -15.31 12.31 15.28
C MET A 234 -14.02 12.22 16.10
N ILE A 235 -13.08 13.15 15.92
CA ILE A 235 -11.78 13.11 16.60
C ILE A 235 -11.88 13.08 18.12
N PRO A 236 -12.78 13.83 18.79
CA PRO A 236 -12.95 13.70 20.24
C PRO A 236 -13.30 12.27 20.68
N ARG A 237 -14.22 11.59 19.98
CA ARG A 237 -14.59 10.20 20.28
C ARG A 237 -13.46 9.22 19.96
N VAL A 238 -12.76 9.42 18.85
CA VAL A 238 -11.57 8.62 18.48
C VAL A 238 -10.46 8.75 19.52
N ARG A 239 -10.27 9.94 20.10
CA ARG A 239 -9.28 10.19 21.16
C ARG A 239 -9.64 9.48 22.46
N ILE A 240 -10.88 9.60 22.91
CA ILE A 240 -11.36 8.87 24.10
C ILE A 240 -11.12 7.36 23.93
N PHE A 241 -11.54 6.81 22.78
CA PHE A 241 -11.29 5.40 22.48
C PHE A 241 -9.80 5.04 22.49
N PHE A 242 -8.95 5.86 21.86
CA PHE A 242 -7.50 5.63 21.87
C PHE A 242 -6.92 5.65 23.29
N ASP A 243 -7.30 6.62 24.13
CA ASP A 243 -6.78 6.75 25.49
C ASP A 243 -7.20 5.58 26.41
N GLU A 244 -8.40 5.04 26.23
CA GLU A 244 -8.86 3.85 26.95
C GLU A 244 -8.07 2.58 26.56
N HIS A 245 -7.67 2.48 25.29
CA HIS A 245 -7.07 1.26 24.74
C HIS A 245 -5.54 1.32 24.56
N LYS A 246 -4.91 2.50 24.65
CA LYS A 246 -3.47 2.67 24.37
C LYS A 246 -2.56 1.78 25.20
N GLN A 247 -2.95 1.47 26.44
CA GLN A 247 -2.20 0.59 27.34
C GLN A 247 -2.14 -0.87 26.85
N PHE A 248 -3.09 -1.29 26.02
CA PHE A 248 -3.15 -2.63 25.43
C PHE A 248 -2.51 -2.71 24.04
N MET A 249 -2.13 -1.57 23.47
CA MET A 249 -1.45 -1.51 22.18
C MET A 249 0.05 -1.80 22.32
N ASN A 250 0.67 -2.23 21.23
CA ASN A 250 2.13 -2.25 21.16
C ASN A 250 2.68 -0.81 21.38
N PRO A 251 3.74 -0.62 22.20
CA PRO A 251 4.24 0.73 22.52
C PRO A 251 4.60 1.59 21.30
N ILE A 252 5.16 0.98 20.24
CA ILE A 252 5.51 1.69 19.00
C ILE A 252 4.23 2.14 18.28
N THR A 253 3.21 1.27 18.25
CA THR A 253 1.89 1.61 17.70
C THR A 253 1.26 2.77 18.45
N ALA A 254 1.20 2.70 19.79
CA ALA A 254 0.65 3.77 20.61
C ALA A 254 1.37 5.10 20.37
N LYS A 255 2.72 5.11 20.42
CA LYS A 255 3.55 6.30 20.13
C LYS A 255 3.22 6.92 18.77
N GLN A 256 3.15 6.11 17.71
CA GLN A 256 2.89 6.62 16.36
C GLN A 256 1.47 7.15 16.18
N ILE A 257 0.46 6.50 16.78
CA ILE A 257 -0.93 6.95 16.70
C ILE A 257 -1.13 8.23 17.53
N GLU A 258 -0.55 8.30 18.72
CA GLU A 258 -0.61 9.50 19.57
C GLU A 258 0.02 10.72 18.88
N ALA A 259 1.23 10.58 18.36
CA ALA A 259 1.90 11.65 17.60
C ALA A 259 1.05 12.13 16.42
N ARG A 260 0.36 11.21 15.75
CA ARG A 260 -0.48 11.51 14.60
C ARG A 260 -1.77 12.23 14.96
N LEU A 261 -2.44 11.80 16.04
CA LEU A 261 -3.61 12.48 16.56
C LEU A 261 -3.25 13.90 17.02
N ASN A 262 -2.06 14.09 17.59
CA ASN A 262 -1.59 15.37 18.14
C ASN A 262 -1.00 16.35 17.12
N ALA A 263 -0.53 15.89 15.96
CA ALA A 263 -0.07 16.80 14.91
C ALA A 263 -1.20 17.74 14.48
N ASN A 264 -0.92 19.04 14.30
CA ASN A 264 -1.88 19.97 13.68
C ASN A 264 -2.06 19.59 12.19
N ASN A 265 -3.27 19.83 11.64
CA ASN A 265 -3.57 19.56 10.23
C ASN A 265 -2.71 20.40 9.29
#